data_AF-A0A5K1H526-F1
#
_entry.id   AF-A0A5K1H526-F1
#
_cell.length_a   1.000
_cell.length_b   1.000
_cell.length_c   1.000
_cell.angle_alpha   90.00
_cell.angle_beta   90.00
_cell.angle_gamma   90.00
#
_symmetry.space_group_name_H-M   'P 1'
#
loop_
_entity.id
_entity.type
_entity.pdbx_description
1 polymer ?
#
loop_
_entity_poly.entity_id
_entity_poly.type
_entity_poly.pdbx_seq_one_letter_code
_entity_poly.pdbx_strand_id
1 'polypeptide(L)' 'RIEMMLVNGIDTWAPVLPVKRAIVDFSSPNIAKEMHVGHLRSTIIGDSISRMLEFCKADVLRRNHVGDWGTQ' A
#
# COMPACT_ATOMS: atom_id res chain seq x y z
N ARG A 1 11.95 13.04 23.42
CA ARG A 1 11.45 12.96 22.02
C ARG A 1 11.84 11.63 21.37
N ILE A 2 13.11 11.37 21.04
CA ILE A 2 13.57 10.05 20.51
C ILE A 2 13.62 8.96 21.58
N GLU A 3 14.01 9.28 22.82
CA GLU A 3 13.98 8.36 23.96
C GLU A 3 12.62 7.64 24.11
N MET A 4 11.51 8.38 24.06
CA MET A 4 10.16 7.80 24.12
C MET A 4 9.88 6.85 22.95
N MET A 5 10.44 7.10 21.76
CA MET A 5 10.34 6.17 20.61
C MET A 5 11.11 4.88 20.88
N LEU A 6 12.30 4.98 21.47
CA LEU A 6 13.13 3.82 21.81
C LEU A 6 12.49 2.94 22.89
N VAL A 7 11.78 3.56 23.84
CA VAL A 7 11.13 2.86 24.96
C VAL A 7 9.73 2.34 24.58
N ASN A 8 8.91 3.16 23.92
CA ASN A 8 7.50 2.85 23.66
C ASN A 8 7.23 2.35 22.24
N GLY A 9 8.23 2.33 21.35
CA GLY A 9 8.09 1.89 19.97
C GLY A 9 7.84 3.03 18.99
N ILE A 10 8.19 2.78 17.71
CA ILE A 10 8.03 3.74 16.60
C ILE A 10 6.56 4.02 16.27
N ASP A 11 5.66 3.12 16.60
CA ASP A 11 4.22 3.27 16.35
C ASP A 11 3.59 4.41 17.16
N THR A 12 4.21 4.81 18.28
CA THR A 12 3.82 6.03 19.02
C THR A 12 4.00 7.32 18.22
N TRP A 13 4.76 7.28 17.12
CA TRP A 13 4.98 8.41 16.22
C TRP A 13 4.08 8.38 14.98
N ALA A 14 3.23 7.36 14.85
CA ALA A 14 2.26 7.32 13.77
C ALA A 14 1.29 8.51 13.87
N PRO A 15 1.13 9.31 12.80
CA PRO A 15 0.15 10.39 12.82
C PRO A 15 -1.26 9.81 12.89
N VAL A 16 -2.13 10.45 13.67
CA VAL A 16 -3.54 10.09 13.73
C VAL A 16 -4.22 10.66 12.49
N LEU A 17 -4.62 9.78 11.58
CA LEU A 17 -5.37 10.17 10.39
C LEU A 17 -6.87 10.18 10.67
N PRO A 18 -7.64 11.10 10.05
CA PRO A 18 -9.11 11.05 10.10
C PRO A 18 -9.69 9.86 9.32
N VAL A 19 -8.86 9.21 8.49
CA VAL A 19 -9.24 8.07 7.66
C VAL A 19 -9.18 6.78 8.49
N LYS A 20 -10.34 6.16 8.69
CA LYS A 20 -10.45 4.88 9.42
C LYS A 20 -10.23 3.66 8.53
N ARG A 21 -10.58 3.76 7.24
CA ARG A 21 -10.48 2.67 6.26
C ARG A 21 -10.07 3.22 4.90
N ALA A 22 -9.16 2.53 4.23
CA ALA A 22 -8.67 2.88 2.91
C ALA A 22 -8.64 1.65 1.99
N ILE A 23 -8.84 1.88 0.70
CA ILE A 23 -8.63 0.87 -0.33
C ILE A 23 -7.46 1.33 -1.19
N VAL A 24 -6.47 0.47 -1.40
CA VAL A 24 -5.33 0.74 -2.28
C VAL A 24 -5.33 -0.32 -3.37
N ASP A 25 -5.66 0.09 -4.59
CA ASP A 25 -5.56 -0.76 -5.79
C ASP A 25 -4.26 -0.47 -6.52
N PHE A 26 -3.47 -1.50 -6.76
CA PHE A 26 -2.14 -1.37 -7.33
C PHE A 26 -1.69 -2.67 -8.00
N SER A 27 -0.54 -2.62 -8.67
CA SER A 27 -0.05 -3.66 -9.59
C SER A 27 -0.89 -3.74 -10.87
N SER A 28 -2.15 -4.17 -10.77
CA SER A 28 -3.16 -4.22 -11.84
C SER A 28 -2.61 -4.64 -13.20
N PRO A 29 -1.85 -5.76 -13.30
CA PRO A 29 -1.27 -6.17 -14.56
C PRO A 29 -2.38 -6.67 -15.50
N ASN A 30 -2.03 -6.68 -16.77
CA ASN A 30 -2.83 -7.35 -17.78
C ASN A 30 -2.46 -8.83 -17.84
N ILE A 31 -3.44 -9.73 -17.71
CA ILE A 31 -3.19 -11.17 -17.68
C ILE A 31 -2.64 -11.67 -19.03
N ALA A 32 -2.95 -10.98 -20.14
CA ALA A 32 -2.46 -11.33 -21.47
C ALA A 32 -0.98 -10.95 -21.71
N LYS A 33 -0.34 -10.23 -20.78
CA LYS A 33 1.06 -9.77 -20.92
C LYS A 33 1.94 -10.34 -19.81
N GLU A 34 3.17 -10.68 -20.16
CA GLU A 34 4.14 -11.14 -19.18
C GLU A 34 4.49 -10.05 -18.16
N MET A 35 4.72 -10.48 -16.92
CA MET A 35 5.19 -9.60 -15.86
C MET A 35 6.64 -9.18 -16.12
N HIS A 36 6.84 -7.91 -16.48
CA HIS A 36 8.18 -7.30 -16.58
C HIS A 36 8.44 -6.24 -15.51
N VAL A 37 9.68 -5.74 -15.46
CA VAL A 37 10.18 -4.74 -14.49
C VAL A 37 9.31 -3.47 -14.38
N GLY A 38 8.56 -3.14 -15.44
CA GLY A 38 7.65 -1.99 -15.46
C GLY A 38 6.52 -2.10 -14.42
N HIS A 39 6.06 -3.32 -14.13
CA HIS A 39 5.02 -3.56 -13.13
C HIS A 39 5.51 -3.37 -11.68
N LEU A 40 6.83 -3.41 -11.45
CA LEU A 40 7.39 -3.20 -10.11
C LEU A 40 7.08 -1.79 -9.60
N ARG A 41 7.00 -0.78 -10.48
CA ARG A 41 6.73 0.59 -10.10
C ARG A 41 5.40 0.72 -9.34
N SER A 42 4.30 0.30 -9.99
CA SER A 42 2.97 0.34 -9.37
C SER A 42 2.92 -0.54 -8.12
N THR A 43 3.54 -1.71 -8.20
CA THR A 43 3.57 -2.68 -7.09
C THR A 43 4.23 -2.12 -5.83
N ILE A 44 5.43 -1.54 -5.95
CA ILE A 44 6.20 -1.01 -4.82
C ILE A 44 5.55 0.25 -4.26
N ILE A 45 5.04 1.14 -5.11
CA ILE A 45 4.37 2.37 -4.67
C ILE A 45 3.10 2.02 -3.89
N GLY A 46 2.27 1.13 -4.41
CA GLY A 46 1.03 0.71 -3.74
C GLY A 46 1.29 0.01 -2.41
N ASP A 47 2.28 -0.88 -2.33
CA ASP A 47 2.66 -1.53 -1.07
C ASP A 47 3.20 -0.51 -0.04
N SER A 48 4.04 0.43 -0.47
CA SER A 48 4.58 1.48 0.39
C SER A 48 3.48 2.36 0.97
N ILE A 49 2.53 2.80 0.15
CA ILE A 49 1.37 3.59 0.59
C ILE A 49 0.51 2.78 1.57
N SER A 50 0.27 1.50 1.27
CA SER A 50 -0.52 0.62 2.14
C SER A 50 0.11 0.50 3.53
N ARG A 51 1.44 0.28 3.59
CA ARG A 51 2.18 0.21 4.86
C ARG A 51 2.15 1.52 5.63
N MET A 52 2.26 2.66 4.94
CA MET A 52 2.17 3.98 5.58
C MET A 52 0.79 4.21 6.21
N LEU A 53 -0.28 3.82 5.53
CA LEU A 53 -1.65 3.94 6.05
C LEU A 53 -1.90 3.00 7.24
N GLU A 54 -1.42 1.76 7.18
CA GLU A 54 -1.48 0.81 8.29
C GLU A 54 -0.66 1.28 9.50
N PHE A 55 0.51 1.87 9.26
CA PHE A 55 1.30 2.49 10.32
C PHE A 55 0.48 3.56 11.04
N CYS A 56 -0.31 4.35 10.29
CA CYS A 56 -1.27 5.32 10.80
C CYS A 56 -2.57 4.71 11.37
N LYS A 57 -2.61 3.39 11.56
CA LYS A 57 -3.74 2.62 12.13
C LYS A 57 -5.03 2.64 11.28
N ALA A 58 -4.93 2.96 9.99
CA ALA A 58 -6.06 2.78 9.08
C ALA A 58 -6.23 1.29 8.73
N ASP A 59 -7.49 0.85 8.58
CA ASP A 59 -7.83 -0.46 8.02
C ASP A 59 -7.64 -0.43 6.50
N VAL A 60 -6.61 -1.11 5.97
CA VAL A 60 -6.22 -1.02 4.57
C VAL A 60 -6.60 -2.28 3.81
N LEU A 61 -7.49 -2.13 2.84
CA LEU A 61 -7.83 -3.16 1.88
C LEU A 61 -6.96 -3.03 0.63
N ARG A 62 -6.04 -3.98 0.45
CA ARG A 62 -5.24 -4.06 -0.78
C ARG A 62 -6.04 -4.76 -1.88
N ARG A 63 -6.03 -4.18 -3.06
CA ARG A 63 -6.68 -4.71 -4.26
C ARG A 63 -5.69 -4.77 -5.42
N ASN A 64 -5.96 -5.69 -6.31
CA ASN A 64 -5.25 -5.86 -7.56
C ASN A 64 -6.29 -6.13 -8.64
N HIS A 65 -6.80 -5.06 -9.24
CA HIS A 65 -7.74 -5.16 -10.34
C HIS A 65 -7.00 -5.51 -11.63
N VAL A 66 -6.97 -6.80 -11.94
CA VAL A 66 -6.28 -7.34 -13.12
C VAL A 66 -7.04 -6.99 -14.40
N GLY A 67 -6.31 -6.64 -15.45
CA GLY A 67 -6.88 -6.48 -16.79
C GLY A 67 -7.14 -7.84 -17.41
N ASP A 68 -8.33 -8.40 -17.19
CA ASP A 68 -8.79 -9.70 -17.69
C ASP A 68 -9.84 -9.60 -18.80
N TRP A 69 -10.21 -8.37 -19.18
CA TRP A 69 -11.22 -8.07 -20.19
C TRP A 69 -10.69 -7.11 -21.27
N GLY A 70 -11.07 -7.34 -22.53
CA GLY A 70 -10.68 -6.53 -23.70
C GLY A 70 -9.76 -7.26 -24.69
N THR A 71 -9.40 -6.62 -25.80
CA THR A 71 -8.61 -7.20 -26.91
C THR A 71 -7.09 -7.06 -26.71
N GLN A 72 -6.61 -7.37 -25.50
CA GLN A 72 -5.34 -6.88 -24.99
C GLN A 72 -4.07 -7.62 -25.43
#